data_AF-A0A6L5Z738-F1
#
_entry.id   AF-A0A6L5Z738-F1
#
_cell.length_a   1.000
_cell.length_b   1.000
_cell.length_c   1.000
_cell.angle_alpha   90.00
_cell.angle_beta   90.00
_cell.angle_gamma   90.00
#
_symmetry.space_group_name_H-M   'P 1'
#
loop_
_entity.id
_entity.type
_entity.pdbx_description
1 polymer ?
#
loop_
_entity_poly.entity_id
_entity_poly.type
_entity_poly.pdbx_seq_one_letter_code
_entity_poly.pdbx_strand_id
1 'polypeptide(L)'
;MPRKTMDRKSGGTRHPSSDDDDLRILFSRMTCACAETCGHANAPMARALFNRVEMMNQPPPLAARALGIEPGDASYLLTGLRKDLAQDLVLVMLAGRSSIETANQKETDDE
;
A
#
# COMPACT_ATOMS: atom_id res chain seq x y z
N MET A 1 -12.09 24.11 47.80
CA MET A 1 -12.40 23.41 46.53
C MET A 1 -11.10 22.88 45.93
N PRO A 2 -10.91 21.57 45.72
CA PRO A 2 -9.72 21.06 45.04
C PRO A 2 -9.99 20.82 43.54
N ARG A 3 -9.10 21.32 42.67
CA ARG A 3 -9.15 21.09 41.23
C ARG A 3 -8.72 19.65 40.93
N LYS A 4 -9.65 18.85 40.39
CA LYS A 4 -9.34 17.52 39.82
C LYS A 4 -8.65 17.71 38.47
N THR A 5 -7.38 17.31 38.40
CA THR A 5 -6.66 17.10 37.15
C THR A 5 -7.27 15.89 36.43
N MET A 6 -7.79 16.10 35.22
CA MET A 6 -8.21 15.00 34.35
C MET A 6 -6.98 14.35 33.72
N ASP A 7 -6.59 13.18 34.21
CA ASP A 7 -5.66 12.29 33.54
C ASP A 7 -6.37 11.70 32.30
N ARG A 8 -6.18 12.32 31.15
CA ARG A 8 -6.60 11.75 29.86
C ARG A 8 -5.51 10.83 29.35
N LYS A 9 -5.37 9.64 29.94
CA LYS A 9 -4.66 8.52 29.32
C LYS A 9 -5.56 7.90 28.25
N SER A 10 -5.58 8.50 27.07
CA SER A 10 -6.04 7.83 25.85
C SER A 10 -4.79 7.36 25.07
N GLY A 11 -4.09 6.41 25.67
CA GLY A 11 -2.99 5.69 25.05
C GLY A 11 -3.50 4.34 24.55
N GLY A 12 -4.48 4.35 23.66
CA GLY A 12 -4.87 3.15 22.94
C GLY A 12 -3.83 2.92 21.86
N THR A 13 -2.80 2.12 22.14
CA THR A 13 -2.03 1.44 21.09
C THR A 13 -3.04 0.60 20.30
N ARG A 14 -3.49 1.12 19.16
CA ARG A 14 -4.22 0.32 18.18
C ARG A 14 -3.31 -0.83 17.82
N HIS A 15 -3.66 -2.01 18.28
CA HIS A 15 -3.04 -3.22 17.80
C HIS A 15 -3.30 -3.28 16.29
N PRO A 16 -2.29 -3.55 15.44
CA PRO A 16 -2.55 -3.78 14.03
C PRO A 16 -3.63 -4.86 13.91
N SER A 17 -4.68 -4.54 13.14
CA SER A 17 -5.71 -5.53 12.81
C SER A 17 -5.08 -6.60 11.93
N SER A 18 -5.65 -7.81 11.91
CA SER A 18 -5.27 -8.85 10.94
C SER A 18 -5.31 -8.29 9.50
N ASP A 19 -6.28 -7.43 9.22
CA ASP A 19 -6.44 -6.79 7.92
C ASP A 19 -5.25 -5.87 7.54
N ASP A 20 -4.64 -5.21 8.53
CA ASP A 20 -3.47 -4.35 8.29
C ASP A 20 -2.25 -5.19 7.86
N ASP A 21 -2.07 -6.37 8.45
CA ASP A 21 -1.00 -7.28 8.09
C ASP A 21 -1.21 -7.90 6.69
N ASP A 22 -2.45 -8.26 6.35
CA ASP A 22 -2.80 -8.75 5.01
C ASP A 22 -2.56 -7.69 3.93
N LEU A 23 -2.91 -6.43 4.19
CA LEU A 23 -2.62 -5.31 3.30
C LEU A 23 -1.11 -5.09 3.14
N ARG A 24 -0.32 -5.21 4.22
CA ARG A 24 1.14 -5.10 4.15
C ARG A 24 1.75 -6.22 3.31
N ILE A 25 1.25 -7.44 3.45
CA ILE A 25 1.68 -8.58 2.62
C ILE A 25 1.34 -8.33 1.15
N LEU A 26 0.14 -7.84 0.86
CA LEU A 26 -0.29 -7.49 -0.50
C LEU A 26 0.64 -6.44 -1.13
N PHE A 27 0.84 -5.30 -0.47
CA PHE A 27 1.71 -4.24 -0.97
C PHE A 27 3.19 -4.68 -1.08
N SER A 28 3.65 -5.56 -0.19
CA SER A 28 4.99 -6.15 -0.29
C SER A 28 5.11 -6.98 -1.58
N ARG A 29 4.13 -7.83 -1.89
CA ARG A 29 4.12 -8.62 -3.15
C ARG A 29 4.06 -7.73 -4.38
N MET A 30 3.20 -6.70 -4.36
CA MET A 30 3.06 -5.78 -5.48
C MET A 30 4.35 -4.99 -5.73
N THR A 31 4.99 -4.46 -4.69
CA THR A 31 6.28 -3.77 -4.85
C THR A 31 7.39 -4.67 -5.37
N CYS A 32 7.37 -5.98 -5.02
CA CYS A 32 8.27 -6.95 -5.64
C CYS A 32 8.00 -7.07 -7.14
N ALA A 33 6.74 -7.28 -7.51
CA ALA A 33 6.34 -7.40 -8.91
C ALA A 33 6.71 -6.15 -9.71
N CYS A 34 6.39 -4.94 -9.22
CA CYS A 34 6.79 -3.69 -9.87
C CYS A 34 8.32 -3.60 -10.01
N ALA A 35 9.10 -3.98 -8.99
CA ALA A 35 10.55 -3.94 -9.06
C ALA A 35 11.14 -4.93 -10.09
N GLU A 36 10.50 -6.09 -10.26
CA GLU A 36 10.92 -7.12 -11.22
C GLU A 36 10.51 -6.78 -12.65
N THR A 37 9.35 -6.14 -12.86
CA THR A 37 8.78 -5.86 -14.18
C THR A 37 9.17 -4.49 -14.74
N CYS A 38 9.46 -3.50 -13.89
CA CYS A 38 9.67 -2.12 -14.36
C CYS A 38 10.89 -1.91 -15.26
N GLY A 39 11.87 -2.82 -15.29
CA GLY A 39 13.11 -2.65 -16.08
C GLY A 39 13.92 -1.38 -15.76
N HIS A 40 13.48 -0.58 -14.78
CA HIS A 40 14.10 0.66 -14.37
C HIS A 40 15.29 0.36 -13.47
N ALA A 41 16.46 0.92 -13.80
CA ALA A 41 17.69 0.75 -13.01
C ALA A 41 17.51 1.10 -11.52
N ASN A 42 16.56 2.00 -11.22
CA ASN A 42 16.27 2.48 -9.87
C ASN A 42 15.13 1.74 -9.18
N ALA A 43 14.50 0.72 -9.80
CA ALA A 43 13.36 0.01 -9.22
C ALA A 43 13.69 -0.67 -7.87
N PRO A 44 14.86 -1.31 -7.68
CA PRO A 44 15.26 -1.84 -6.37
C PRO A 44 15.41 -0.75 -5.31
N MET A 45 15.92 0.43 -5.70
CA MET A 45 16.12 1.57 -4.79
C MET A 45 14.78 2.18 -4.36
N ALA A 46 13.86 2.37 -5.32
CA ALA A 46 12.51 2.84 -5.03
C ALA A 46 11.76 1.90 -4.09
N ARG A 47 11.88 0.58 -4.29
CA ARG A 47 11.30 -0.44 -3.41
C ARG A 47 11.89 -0.39 -2.00
N ALA A 48 13.21 -0.29 -1.88
CA ALA A 48 13.87 -0.18 -0.58
C ALA A 48 13.42 1.07 0.18
N LEU A 49 13.24 2.19 -0.53
CA LEU A 49 12.74 3.44 0.03
C LEU A 49 11.28 3.31 0.48
N PHE A 50 10.42 2.72 -0.34
CA PHE A 50 9.01 2.47 -0.01
C PHE A 50 8.85 1.60 1.23
N ASN A 51 9.61 0.51 1.34
CA ASN A 51 9.57 -0.35 2.53
C ASN A 51 9.93 0.41 3.81
N ARG A 52 10.94 1.28 3.76
CA ARG A 52 11.30 2.10 4.91
C ARG A 52 10.18 3.08 5.27
N VAL A 53 9.64 3.79 4.29
CA VAL A 53 8.62 4.82 4.55
C VAL A 53 7.29 4.22 4.98
N GLU A 54 6.76 3.27 4.21
CA GLU A 54 5.40 2.77 4.39
C GLU A 54 5.34 1.55 5.32
N MET A 55 6.29 0.61 5.22
CA MET A 55 6.24 -0.62 6.02
C MET A 55 6.87 -0.46 7.41
N MET A 56 7.88 0.39 7.52
CA MET A 56 8.58 0.67 8.78
C MET A 56 8.18 2.01 9.40
N ASN A 57 7.25 2.76 8.78
CA ASN A 57 6.82 4.09 9.22
C ASN A 57 7.99 5.08 9.42
N GLN A 58 9.05 4.95 8.63
CA GLN A 58 10.21 5.83 8.72
C GLN A 58 9.92 7.17 8.02
N PRO A 59 10.25 8.32 8.63
CA PRO A 59 10.12 9.60 7.95
C PRO A 59 10.89 9.63 6.62
N PRO A 60 10.32 10.16 5.52
CA PRO A 60 10.96 10.15 4.20
C PRO A 60 12.40 10.70 4.18
N PRO A 61 12.74 11.81 4.87
CA PRO A 61 14.12 12.31 4.90
C PRO A 61 15.09 11.33 5.58
N LEU A 62 14.64 10.60 6.62
CA LEU A 62 15.47 9.61 7.30
C LEU A 62 15.63 8.34 6.46
N ALA A 63 14.59 7.94 5.74
CA ALA A 63 14.64 6.81 4.82
C ALA A 63 15.58 7.09 3.62
N ALA A 64 15.51 8.29 3.05
CA ALA A 64 16.42 8.77 2.01
C ALA A 64 17.87 8.77 2.48
N ARG A 65 18.14 9.34 3.66
CA ARG A 65 19.48 9.35 4.26
C ARG A 65 20.03 7.95 4.50
N ALA A 66 19.18 7.03 4.96
CA ALA A 66 19.57 5.64 5.21
C ALA A 66 19.93 4.86 3.94
N LEU A 67 19.49 5.35 2.76
CA LEU A 67 19.80 4.78 1.46
C LEU A 67 20.86 5.59 0.69
N GLY A 68 21.38 6.68 1.27
CA GLY A 68 22.39 7.52 0.64
C GLY A 68 21.91 8.27 -0.60
N ILE A 69 20.61 8.55 -0.69
CA ILE A 69 19.98 9.24 -1.84
C ILE A 69 19.62 10.68 -1.48
N GLU A 70 19.72 11.56 -2.47
CA GLU A 70 19.29 12.96 -2.34
C GLU A 70 17.77 13.04 -2.08
N PRO A 71 17.29 14.01 -1.29
CA PRO A 71 15.87 14.13 -0.99
C PRO A 71 14.97 14.29 -2.23
N GLY A 72 15.46 14.97 -3.26
CA GLY A 72 14.75 15.15 -4.52
C GLY A 72 14.55 13.82 -5.25
N ASP A 73 15.62 13.04 -5.39
CA ASP A 73 15.59 11.71 -6.00
C ASP A 73 14.72 10.75 -5.20
N ALA A 74 14.80 10.79 -3.87
CA ALA A 74 13.95 10.02 -2.98
C ALA A 74 12.47 10.32 -3.21
N SER A 75 12.10 11.60 -3.30
CA SER A 75 10.73 12.02 -3.59
C SER A 75 10.27 11.53 -4.96
N TYR A 76 11.13 11.62 -5.98
CA TYR A 76 10.84 11.15 -7.33
C TYR A 76 10.59 9.64 -7.37
N LEU A 77 11.49 8.85 -6.79
CA LEU A 77 11.40 7.39 -6.72
C LEU A 77 10.17 6.93 -5.94
N LEU A 78 9.91 7.54 -4.79
CA LEU A 78 8.76 7.17 -3.96
C LEU A 78 7.43 7.51 -4.63
N THR A 79 7.36 8.65 -5.31
CA THR A 79 6.16 9.06 -6.06
C THR A 79 5.89 8.14 -7.25
N GLY A 80 6.94 7.81 -8.02
CA GLY A 80 6.83 6.88 -9.14
C GLY A 80 6.29 5.53 -8.70
N LEU A 81 6.93 4.93 -7.70
CA LEU A 81 6.52 3.61 -7.22
C LEU A 81 5.11 3.61 -6.61
N ARG A 82 4.72 4.65 -5.86
CA ARG A 82 3.33 4.77 -5.36
C ARG A 82 2.30 4.82 -6.50
N LYS A 83 2.63 5.50 -7.60
CA LYS A 83 1.76 5.59 -8.77
C LYS A 83 1.63 4.22 -9.44
N ASP A 84 2.74 3.52 -9.64
CA ASP A 84 2.75 2.20 -10.27
C ASP A 84 1.95 1.19 -9.42
N LEU A 85 2.14 1.20 -8.10
CA LEU A 85 1.35 0.38 -7.18
C LEU A 85 -0.14 0.70 -7.22
N ALA A 86 -0.51 1.98 -7.31
CA ALA A 86 -1.91 2.36 -7.40
C ALA A 86 -2.55 1.85 -8.69
N GLN A 87 -1.82 1.90 -9.81
CA GLN A 87 -2.27 1.35 -11.09
C GLN A 87 -2.43 -0.17 -11.02
N ASP A 88 -1.42 -0.88 -10.50
CA ASP A 88 -1.47 -2.33 -10.32
C ASP A 88 -2.60 -2.75 -9.38
N LEU A 89 -2.86 -1.99 -8.31
CA LEU A 89 -3.94 -2.28 -7.38
C LEU A 89 -5.29 -2.18 -8.08
N VAL A 90 -5.51 -1.13 -8.87
CA VAL A 90 -6.72 -0.97 -9.67
C VAL A 90 -6.88 -2.11 -10.66
N LEU A 91 -5.80 -2.52 -11.35
CA LEU A 91 -5.83 -3.66 -12.26
C LEU A 91 -6.21 -4.96 -11.55
N VAL A 92 -5.64 -5.23 -10.37
CA VAL A 92 -6.00 -6.40 -9.55
C VAL A 92 -7.47 -6.35 -9.13
N MET A 93 -7.95 -5.19 -8.68
CA MET A 93 -9.36 -5.02 -8.28
C MET A 93 -10.32 -5.19 -9.47
N LEU A 94 -9.93 -4.77 -10.67
CA LEU A 94 -10.70 -4.97 -11.90
C LEU A 94 -10.67 -6.43 -12.35
N ALA A 95 -9.53 -7.11 -12.27
CA ALA A 95 -9.40 -8.53 -12.62
C ALA A 95 -10.20 -9.44 -11.68
N GLY A 96 -10.34 -9.06 -10.41
CA GLY A 96 -11.20 -9.73 -9.44
C GLY A 96 -12.70 -9.57 -9.71
N ARG A 97 -13.12 -8.70 -10.65
CA ARG A 97 -14.50 -8.58 -11.13
C ARG A 97 -14.77 -9.61 -12.23
N SER A 98 -14.67 -10.89 -11.92
CA SER A 98 -15.23 -11.92 -12.80
C SER A 98 -16.77 -11.84 -12.73
N SER A 99 -17.37 -11.14 -13.69
CA SER A 99 -18.72 -11.35 -14.24
C SER A 99 -19.80 -11.85 -13.26
N ILE A 100 -20.30 -10.98 -12.38
CA ILE A 100 -21.69 -11.10 -11.89
C ILE A 100 -22.57 -10.28 -12.83
N GLU A 101 -22.56 -10.60 -14.12
CA GLU A 101 -23.53 -10.05 -15.06
C GLU A 101 -23.72 -11.02 -16.22
N THR A 102 -24.76 -11.84 -16.09
CA THR A 102 -25.61 -12.49 -17.12
C THR A 102 -26.03 -13.91 -16.73
N ALA A 103 -26.79 -14.03 -15.64
CA ALA A 103 -27.84 -15.05 -15.56
C ALA A 103 -29.19 -14.39 -15.90
N ASN A 104 -29.25 -13.79 -17.09
CA ASN A 104 -30.49 -13.44 -17.78
C ASN A 104 -30.52 -14.27 -19.07
N GLN A 105 -30.86 -15.55 -18.95
CA GLN A 105 -31.40 -16.37 -20.04
C GLN A 105 -32.74 -16.89 -19.50
N LYS A 106 -33.83 -16.16 -19.75
CA LYS A 106 -34.79 -16.42 -20.83
C LYS A 106 -35.49 -17.77 -20.67
N GLU A 107 -36.63 -17.71 -19.98
CA GLU A 107 -37.92 -18.34 -20.30
C GLU A 107 -37.89 -19.52 -21.31
N THR A 108 -38.28 -20.71 -20.83
CA THR A 108 -39.09 -21.65 -21.61
C THR A 108 -40.26 -22.10 -20.74
N ASP A 109 -41.39 -21.46 -21.02
CA ASP A 109 -42.74 -22.01 -20.96
C ASP A 109 -42.76 -23.39 -21.67
N ASP A 110 -43.32 -24.42 -21.03
CA ASP A 110 -44.00 -25.54 -21.71
C ASP A 110 -44.71 -26.46 -20.69
N GLU A 111 -46.04 -26.50 -20.85
CA GLU A 111 -47.13 -27.40 -20.37
C GLU A 111 -47.46 -27.60 -18.88
#